data_AF-A0A2E7D691-F1
#
_entry.id   AF-A0A2E7D691-F1
#
_cell.length_a   1.000
_cell.length_b   1.000
_cell.length_c   1.000
_cell.angle_alpha   90.00
_cell.angle_beta   90.00
_cell.angle_gamma   90.00
#
_symmetry.space_group_name_H-M   'P 1'
#
loop_
_entity.id
_entity.type
_entity.pdbx_description
1 polymer ?
#
loop_
_entity_poly.entity_id
_entity_poly.type
_entity_poly.pdbx_seq_one_letter_code
_entity_poly.pdbx_strand_id
1 'polypeptide(L)'
;MDETAESPEEIWGDYFTKRSPSASDVSRLAMRLHKAKKHDHVIALINAAMLNGQAQPWMYDVLAMSMEITGRPKKQIERVLLSRLDFTATDVPNMIFSAAYLKRFGGDQQALNLYRQASKLQPTRPEPYVLGLKIADKLKDYDAIGWGAAGVLAYVWTPGFQLRHQEALDIVAQAEKDLKQAGNSEQLKKLRMTVTAARQRDLVLKLSWNGTGDLDMLVEEPLGTVCSYAEPISQGGGIYIHDGYGPNQKNCFEEYICPYGLSGDYRVRVRHEGGSIVGKRATLTIIRYHGGEKQQVHKMPLVLEQEETVVRFNLPRGRREKLSEKPHIDRTALEPAGRKTSRIPRIRDTGAAGRRAARSYAQSRRNRVGAVGFTPVVQFIPEGVFLSGTAVISADRRYVRVSMTPVFNTITDVFTFTFQGPGAGTQTNPGVQGGGGGN
;
A
#
# COMPACT_ATOMS: atom_id res chain seq x y z
N MET A 1 48.35 26.90 -7.53
CA MET A 1 47.98 26.10 -8.71
C MET A 1 48.66 24.78 -8.53
N ASP A 2 47.91 23.73 -8.21
CA ASP A 2 48.41 22.38 -7.98
C ASP A 2 47.73 21.49 -9.03
N GLU A 3 48.52 21.00 -9.98
CA GLU A 3 48.09 20.66 -11.35
C GLU A 3 48.13 19.14 -11.61
N THR A 4 47.80 18.31 -10.62
CA THR A 4 47.91 16.82 -10.76
C THR A 4 46.79 15.98 -10.10
N ALA A 5 45.63 16.56 -9.76
CA ALA A 5 44.48 15.74 -9.36
C ALA A 5 43.66 15.36 -10.61
N GLU A 6 43.85 14.15 -11.14
CA GLU A 6 43.01 13.60 -12.22
C GLU A 6 41.52 13.75 -11.85
N SER A 7 40.71 14.18 -12.82
CA SER A 7 39.28 14.35 -12.59
C SER A 7 38.62 13.00 -12.28
N PRO A 8 37.55 12.96 -11.46
CA PRO A 8 36.81 11.73 -11.22
C PRO A 8 36.40 11.00 -12.52
N GLU A 9 36.03 11.76 -13.55
CA GLU A 9 35.66 11.26 -14.87
C GLU A 9 36.81 10.54 -15.57
N GLU A 10 38.03 11.09 -15.55
CA GLU A 10 39.23 10.45 -16.11
C GLU A 10 39.58 9.18 -15.36
N ILE A 11 39.60 9.23 -14.02
CA ILE A 11 39.93 8.09 -13.16
C ILE A 11 39.02 6.89 -13.46
N TRP A 12 37.71 7.13 -13.50
CA TRP A 12 36.75 6.04 -13.70
C TRP A 12 36.62 5.63 -15.16
N GLY A 13 36.80 6.55 -16.12
CA GLY A 13 36.91 6.22 -17.54
C GLY A 13 38.04 5.21 -17.77
N ASP A 14 39.24 5.55 -17.30
CA ASP A 14 40.42 4.68 -17.40
C ASP A 14 40.23 3.34 -16.71
N TYR A 15 39.59 3.34 -15.53
CA TYR A 15 39.31 2.13 -14.78
C TYR A 15 38.46 1.14 -15.58
N PHE A 16 37.38 1.59 -16.24
CA PHE A 16 36.49 0.72 -17.02
C PHE A 16 37.02 0.39 -18.42
N THR A 17 37.88 1.23 -19.01
CA THR A 17 38.57 0.87 -20.26
C THR A 17 39.61 -0.22 -20.03
N LYS A 18 40.31 -0.20 -18.89
CA LYS A 18 41.37 -1.17 -18.55
C LYS A 18 40.83 -2.42 -17.85
N ARG A 19 39.64 -2.37 -17.27
CA ARG A 19 39.07 -3.46 -16.47
C ARG A 19 37.58 -3.63 -16.75
N SER A 20 37.10 -4.86 -16.76
CA SER A 20 35.68 -5.18 -16.77
C SER A 20 35.28 -5.77 -15.41
N PRO A 21 35.07 -4.93 -14.38
CA PRO A 21 34.71 -5.41 -13.05
C PRO A 21 33.35 -6.12 -13.06
N SER A 22 33.13 -7.03 -12.12
CA SER A 22 31.83 -7.67 -11.98
C SER A 22 30.76 -6.68 -11.52
N ALA A 23 29.50 -6.95 -11.83
CA ALA A 23 28.36 -6.19 -11.34
C ALA A 23 28.38 -5.97 -9.81
N SER A 24 28.80 -7.00 -9.07
CA SER A 24 28.90 -6.97 -7.60
C SER A 24 30.01 -6.05 -7.11
N ASP A 25 31.12 -5.96 -7.86
CA ASP A 25 32.25 -5.11 -7.52
C ASP A 25 31.92 -3.64 -7.77
N VAL A 26 31.24 -3.33 -8.89
CA VAL A 26 30.77 -1.97 -9.19
C VAL A 26 29.81 -1.48 -8.09
N SER A 27 28.85 -2.30 -7.68
CA SER A 27 27.93 -1.97 -6.58
C SER A 27 28.68 -1.73 -5.27
N ARG A 28 29.67 -2.59 -4.94
CA ARG A 28 30.49 -2.45 -3.73
C ARG A 28 31.34 -1.19 -3.75
N LEU A 29 31.92 -0.83 -4.90
CA LEU A 29 32.69 0.40 -5.09
C LEU A 29 31.80 1.63 -4.93
N ALA A 30 30.65 1.65 -5.59
CA ALA A 30 29.66 2.73 -5.47
C ALA A 30 29.25 2.94 -4.00
N MET A 31 28.95 1.86 -3.28
CA MET A 31 28.63 1.92 -1.84
C MET A 31 29.78 2.49 -0.99
N ARG A 32 31.04 2.09 -1.26
CA ARG A 32 32.20 2.63 -0.51
C ARG A 32 32.38 4.12 -0.76
N LEU A 33 32.30 4.56 -2.01
CA LEU A 33 32.43 5.97 -2.38
C LEU A 33 31.31 6.81 -1.79
N HIS A 34 30.08 6.29 -1.83
CA HIS A 34 28.93 6.94 -1.22
C HIS A 34 29.08 7.07 0.30
N LYS A 35 29.54 6.02 1.01
CA LYS A 35 29.86 6.09 2.46
C LYS A 35 30.95 7.11 2.77
N ALA A 36 31.92 7.27 1.88
CA ALA A 36 32.98 8.26 1.99
C ALA A 36 32.53 9.68 1.56
N LYS A 37 31.24 9.89 1.24
CA LYS A 37 30.66 11.15 0.73
C LYS A 37 31.35 11.69 -0.54
N LYS A 38 32.01 10.82 -1.31
CA LYS A 38 32.67 11.18 -2.57
C LYS A 38 31.67 11.14 -3.73
N HIS A 39 30.67 12.03 -3.70
CA HIS A 39 29.52 11.97 -4.61
C HIS A 39 29.89 12.19 -6.08
N ASP A 40 30.85 13.07 -6.40
CA ASP A 40 31.32 13.22 -7.79
C ASP A 40 32.02 11.96 -8.31
N HIS A 41 32.77 11.25 -7.47
CA HIS A 41 33.30 9.93 -7.85
C HIS A 41 32.21 8.87 -8.01
N VAL A 42 31.10 8.93 -7.27
CA VAL A 42 29.96 8.02 -7.49
C VAL A 42 29.32 8.29 -8.85
N ILE A 43 29.12 9.57 -9.19
CA ILE A 43 28.56 9.99 -10.49
C ILE A 43 29.46 9.50 -11.62
N ALA A 44 30.76 9.78 -11.56
CA ALA A 44 31.72 9.40 -12.58
C ALA A 44 31.88 7.87 -12.70
N LEU A 45 31.93 7.13 -11.58
CA LEU A 45 31.94 5.66 -11.56
C LEU A 45 30.72 5.09 -12.31
N ILE A 46 29.52 5.58 -11.98
CA ILE A 46 28.27 5.07 -12.56
C ILE A 46 28.18 5.42 -14.05
N ASN A 47 28.51 6.65 -14.44
CA ASN A 47 28.51 7.05 -15.85
C ASN A 47 29.50 6.20 -16.66
N ALA A 48 30.71 5.97 -16.15
CA ALA A 48 31.71 5.13 -16.81
C ALA A 48 31.23 3.67 -16.94
N ALA A 49 30.59 3.12 -15.90
CA ALA A 49 30.00 1.79 -15.95
C ALA A 49 28.90 1.68 -17.04
N MET A 50 28.01 2.69 -17.11
CA MET A 50 26.94 2.74 -18.12
C MET A 50 27.49 2.85 -19.55
N LEU A 51 28.48 3.71 -19.78
CA LEU A 51 29.13 3.88 -21.08
C LEU A 51 29.83 2.61 -21.56
N ASN A 52 30.29 1.76 -20.65
CA ASN A 52 30.91 0.47 -20.95
C ASN A 52 29.92 -0.70 -20.92
N GLY A 53 28.62 -0.44 -21.08
CA GLY A 53 27.59 -1.48 -21.23
C GLY A 53 27.23 -2.23 -19.95
N GLN A 54 27.64 -1.73 -18.77
CA GLN A 54 27.35 -2.37 -17.48
C GLN A 54 26.17 -1.73 -16.74
N ALA A 55 25.23 -1.11 -17.46
CA ALA A 55 24.07 -0.43 -16.88
C ALA A 55 23.19 -1.40 -16.07
N GLN A 56 22.76 -0.96 -14.88
CA GLN A 56 21.86 -1.71 -14.01
C GLN A 56 20.77 -0.80 -13.42
N PRO A 57 19.57 -1.32 -13.09
CA PRO A 57 18.44 -0.50 -12.63
C PRO A 57 18.76 0.40 -11.43
N TRP A 58 19.47 -0.12 -10.42
CA TRP A 58 19.84 0.63 -9.21
C TRP A 58 20.77 1.82 -9.49
N MET A 59 21.54 1.76 -10.59
CA MET A 59 22.52 2.79 -10.91
C MET A 59 21.84 4.12 -11.23
N TYR A 60 20.68 4.10 -11.87
CA TYR A 60 19.91 5.31 -12.20
C TYR A 60 19.39 6.02 -10.95
N ASP A 61 18.95 5.27 -9.93
CA ASP A 61 18.49 5.83 -8.66
C ASP A 61 19.66 6.47 -7.90
N VAL A 62 20.79 5.75 -7.78
CA VAL A 62 21.98 6.24 -7.08
C VAL A 62 22.61 7.43 -7.80
N LEU A 63 22.61 7.42 -9.13
CA LEU A 63 23.09 8.52 -9.97
C LEU A 63 22.22 9.77 -9.75
N ALA A 64 20.89 9.65 -9.87
CA ALA A 64 19.97 10.75 -9.65
C ALA A 64 20.13 11.38 -8.25
N MET A 65 20.23 10.56 -7.20
CA MET A 65 20.45 11.04 -5.83
C MET A 65 21.82 11.71 -5.66
N SER A 66 22.89 11.14 -6.24
CA SER A 66 24.22 11.74 -6.12
C SER A 66 24.31 13.07 -6.89
N MET A 67 23.64 13.16 -8.04
CA MET A 67 23.49 14.39 -8.81
C MET A 67 22.69 15.47 -8.05
N GLU A 68 21.68 15.10 -7.27
CA GLU A 68 20.97 16.02 -6.38
C GLU A 68 21.90 16.59 -5.31
N ILE A 69 22.66 15.72 -4.64
CA ILE A 69 23.59 16.10 -3.57
C ILE A 69 24.66 17.07 -4.08
N THR A 70 25.16 16.87 -5.30
CA THR A 70 26.16 17.74 -5.93
C THR A 70 25.55 18.94 -6.66
N GLY A 71 24.23 19.14 -6.59
CA GLY A 71 23.56 20.31 -7.15
C GLY A 71 23.48 20.34 -8.67
N ARG A 72 23.51 19.18 -9.35
CA ARG A 72 23.38 19.10 -10.82
C ARG A 72 22.00 19.60 -11.27
N PRO A 73 21.87 20.12 -12.51
CA PRO A 73 20.60 20.66 -13.01
C PRO A 73 19.48 19.61 -13.00
N LYS A 74 18.28 20.00 -12.51
CA LYS A 74 17.10 19.11 -12.40
C LYS A 74 16.76 18.39 -13.70
N LYS A 75 16.87 19.07 -14.85
CA LYS A 75 16.62 18.47 -16.18
C LYS A 75 17.56 17.29 -16.49
N GLN A 76 18.79 17.31 -16.00
CA GLN A 76 19.73 16.20 -16.16
C GLN A 76 19.36 15.02 -15.26
N ILE A 77 18.92 15.29 -14.03
CA ILE A 77 18.43 14.28 -13.07
C ILE A 77 17.17 13.59 -13.63
N GLU A 78 16.23 14.38 -14.16
CA GLU A 78 15.03 13.87 -14.80
C GLU A 78 15.36 12.94 -15.98
N ARG A 79 16.29 13.34 -16.85
CA ARG A 79 16.75 12.51 -17.97
C ARG A 79 17.29 11.15 -17.48
N VAL A 80 18.09 11.13 -16.42
CA VAL A 80 18.61 9.88 -15.83
C VAL A 80 17.47 9.00 -15.33
N LEU A 81 16.47 9.57 -14.67
CA LEU A 81 15.32 8.83 -14.16
C LEU A 81 14.40 8.32 -15.28
N LEU A 82 14.28 9.05 -16.39
CA LEU A 82 13.57 8.58 -17.57
C LEU A 82 14.28 7.39 -18.22
N SER A 83 15.62 7.39 -18.28
CA SER A 83 16.38 6.22 -18.76
C SER A 83 16.22 4.98 -17.88
N ARG A 84 15.84 5.13 -16.61
CA ARG A 84 15.47 3.99 -15.75
C ARG A 84 14.26 3.22 -16.31
N LEU A 85 13.36 3.90 -17.04
CA LEU A 85 12.12 3.31 -17.51
C LEU A 85 12.31 2.20 -18.53
N ASP A 86 13.42 2.23 -19.28
CA ASP A 86 13.80 1.17 -20.21
C ASP A 86 13.93 -0.19 -19.50
N PHE A 87 14.21 -0.19 -18.19
CA PHE A 87 14.31 -1.40 -17.36
C PHE A 87 13.02 -1.80 -16.65
N THR A 88 12.04 -0.89 -16.54
CA THR A 88 10.85 -1.09 -15.68
C THR A 88 9.54 -1.12 -16.47
N ALA A 89 9.59 -1.20 -17.81
CA ALA A 89 8.42 -1.02 -18.67
C ALA A 89 7.27 -2.01 -18.39
N THR A 90 7.58 -3.21 -17.87
CA THR A 90 6.60 -4.25 -17.53
C THR A 90 6.53 -4.57 -16.03
N ASP A 91 7.43 -4.02 -15.22
CA ASP A 91 7.46 -4.22 -13.77
C ASP A 91 6.71 -3.07 -13.08
N VAL A 92 5.43 -3.31 -12.79
CA VAL A 92 4.53 -2.31 -12.21
C VAL A 92 5.01 -1.77 -10.86
N PRO A 93 5.44 -2.58 -9.88
CA PRO A 93 6.06 -2.07 -8.66
C PRO A 93 7.21 -1.10 -8.92
N ASN A 94 8.16 -1.47 -9.79
CA ASN A 94 9.30 -0.59 -10.10
C ASN A 94 8.88 0.67 -10.88
N MET A 95 7.87 0.59 -11.74
CA MET A 95 7.29 1.75 -12.42
C MET A 95 6.68 2.76 -11.44
N ILE A 96 5.97 2.28 -10.41
CA ILE A 96 5.41 3.12 -9.34
C ILE A 96 6.52 3.81 -8.54
N PHE A 97 7.60 3.10 -8.25
CA PHE A 97 8.78 3.69 -7.59
C PHE A 97 9.44 4.76 -8.48
N SER A 98 9.65 4.48 -9.77
CA SER A 98 10.20 5.46 -10.72
C SER A 98 9.34 6.73 -10.78
N ALA A 99 8.02 6.60 -10.79
CA ALA A 99 7.10 7.73 -10.73
C ALA A 99 7.26 8.54 -9.43
N ALA A 100 7.42 7.88 -8.28
CA ALA A 100 7.64 8.56 -7.01
C ALA A 100 8.98 9.34 -6.99
N TYR A 101 10.04 8.78 -7.58
CA TYR A 101 11.31 9.49 -7.75
C TYR A 101 11.15 10.69 -8.69
N LEU A 102 10.54 10.53 -9.86
CA LEU A 102 10.30 11.63 -10.79
C LEU A 102 9.53 12.78 -10.11
N LYS A 103 8.47 12.47 -9.36
CA LYS A 103 7.72 13.46 -8.56
C LYS A 103 8.64 14.20 -7.57
N ARG A 104 9.48 13.48 -6.82
CA ARG A 104 10.43 14.07 -5.86
C ARG A 104 11.36 15.10 -6.54
N PHE A 105 11.77 14.83 -7.78
CA PHE A 105 12.67 15.69 -8.55
C PHE A 105 11.96 16.76 -9.41
N GLY A 106 10.63 16.87 -9.31
CA GLY A 106 9.83 17.88 -10.01
C GLY A 106 9.32 17.44 -11.39
N GLY A 107 9.51 16.17 -11.77
CA GLY A 107 8.94 15.56 -12.98
C GLY A 107 7.49 15.14 -12.79
N ASP A 108 6.61 16.06 -12.41
CA ASP A 108 5.21 15.78 -12.09
C ASP A 108 4.45 15.16 -13.28
N GLN A 109 4.61 15.71 -14.49
CA GLN A 109 3.91 15.20 -15.67
C GLN A 109 4.33 13.77 -16.02
N GLN A 110 5.63 13.49 -15.94
CA GLN A 110 6.25 12.20 -16.21
C GLN A 110 5.81 11.18 -15.17
N ALA A 111 5.80 11.57 -13.89
CA ALA A 111 5.29 10.75 -12.80
C ALA A 111 3.81 10.40 -12.99
N LEU A 112 2.97 11.38 -13.36
CA LEU A 112 1.55 11.14 -13.64
C LEU A 112 1.35 10.15 -14.79
N ASN A 113 2.12 10.30 -15.88
CA ASN A 113 2.06 9.38 -17.02
C ASN A 113 2.39 7.94 -16.60
N LEU A 114 3.41 7.76 -15.76
CA LEU A 114 3.77 6.43 -15.23
C LEU A 114 2.72 5.84 -14.31
N TYR A 115 2.10 6.64 -13.42
CA TYR A 115 0.98 6.14 -12.62
C TYR A 115 -0.20 5.72 -13.49
N ARG A 116 -0.50 6.48 -14.54
CA ARG A 116 -1.54 6.08 -15.53
C ARG A 116 -1.16 4.78 -16.23
N GLN A 117 0.09 4.60 -16.65
CA GLN A 117 0.56 3.36 -17.26
C GLN A 117 0.51 2.17 -16.29
N ALA A 118 0.97 2.34 -15.06
CA ALA A 118 0.89 1.33 -14.00
C ALA A 118 -0.56 0.88 -13.77
N SER A 119 -1.51 1.83 -13.73
CA SER A 119 -2.93 1.52 -13.57
C SER A 119 -3.56 0.81 -14.77
N LYS A 120 -3.00 0.95 -15.98
CA LYS A 120 -3.46 0.20 -17.16
C LYS A 120 -2.98 -1.26 -17.10
N LEU A 121 -1.75 -1.48 -16.61
CA LEU A 121 -1.16 -2.81 -16.48
C LEU A 121 -1.80 -3.59 -15.32
N GLN A 122 -2.00 -2.95 -14.17
CA GLN A 122 -2.64 -3.55 -13.00
C GLN A 122 -3.73 -2.61 -12.44
N PRO A 123 -4.95 -2.63 -13.01
CA PRO A 123 -6.04 -1.72 -12.62
C PRO A 123 -6.51 -1.85 -11.18
N THR A 124 -6.31 -3.01 -10.55
CA THR A 124 -6.73 -3.23 -9.16
C THR A 124 -5.74 -2.69 -8.13
N ARG A 125 -4.59 -2.15 -8.55
CA ARG A 125 -3.62 -1.53 -7.62
C ARG A 125 -4.09 -0.14 -7.20
N PRO A 126 -4.24 0.15 -5.90
CA PRO A 126 -4.72 1.45 -5.44
C PRO A 126 -3.69 2.59 -5.57
N GLU A 127 -2.40 2.28 -5.41
CA GLU A 127 -1.32 3.27 -5.27
C GLU A 127 -1.19 4.25 -6.45
N PRO A 128 -1.27 3.80 -7.73
CA PRO A 128 -1.19 4.70 -8.86
C PRO A 128 -2.28 5.78 -8.86
N TYR A 129 -3.50 5.43 -8.44
CA TYR A 129 -4.61 6.37 -8.40
C TYR A 129 -4.46 7.39 -7.27
N VAL A 130 -4.11 6.93 -6.07
CA VAL A 130 -3.91 7.81 -4.90
C VAL A 130 -2.77 8.80 -5.14
N LEU A 131 -1.63 8.32 -5.66
CA LEU A 131 -0.45 9.16 -5.89
C LEU A 131 -0.62 10.05 -7.13
N GLY A 132 -1.21 9.50 -8.19
CA GLY A 132 -1.50 10.21 -9.43
C GLY A 132 -2.54 11.33 -9.25
N LEU A 133 -3.60 11.11 -8.45
CA LEU A 133 -4.62 12.13 -8.19
C LEU A 133 -4.04 13.40 -7.55
N LYS A 134 -3.12 13.24 -6.60
CA LYS A 134 -2.43 14.39 -5.97
C LYS A 134 -1.59 15.19 -6.97
N ILE A 135 -1.02 14.52 -7.98
CA ILE A 135 -0.28 15.19 -9.05
C ILE A 135 -1.24 15.85 -10.03
N ALA A 136 -2.31 15.16 -10.42
CA ALA A 136 -3.33 15.69 -11.32
C ALA A 136 -3.97 16.97 -10.78
N ASP A 137 -4.28 17.02 -9.48
CA ASP A 137 -4.78 18.24 -8.83
C ASP A 137 -3.76 19.38 -8.87
N LYS A 138 -2.48 19.10 -8.57
CA LYS A 138 -1.40 20.09 -8.67
C LYS A 138 -1.27 20.66 -10.08
N LEU A 139 -1.37 19.81 -11.11
CA LEU A 139 -1.26 20.19 -12.51
C LEU A 139 -2.55 20.77 -13.10
N LYS A 140 -3.66 20.73 -12.36
CA LYS A 140 -5.02 21.05 -12.85
C LYS A 140 -5.37 20.31 -14.14
N ASP A 141 -4.89 19.07 -14.26
CA ASP A 141 -5.27 18.15 -15.33
C ASP A 141 -6.61 17.50 -14.96
N TYR A 142 -7.72 18.12 -15.35
CA TYR A 142 -9.07 17.68 -14.97
C TYR A 142 -9.44 16.30 -15.53
N ASP A 143 -8.86 15.90 -16.66
CA ASP A 143 -9.02 14.56 -17.21
C ASP A 143 -8.33 13.52 -16.31
N ALA A 144 -7.10 13.82 -15.86
CA ALA A 144 -6.40 12.97 -14.91
C ALA A 144 -7.03 13.00 -13.51
N ILE A 145 -7.64 14.11 -13.07
CA ILE A 145 -8.44 14.15 -11.83
C ILE A 145 -9.60 13.15 -11.94
N GLY A 146 -10.33 13.16 -13.04
CA GLY A 146 -11.41 12.19 -13.28
C GLY A 146 -10.93 10.74 -13.23
N TRP A 147 -9.80 10.43 -13.88
CA TRP A 147 -9.17 9.09 -13.84
C TRP A 147 -8.74 8.70 -12.41
N GLY A 148 -8.02 9.57 -11.71
CA GLY A 148 -7.49 9.31 -10.37
C GLY A 148 -8.60 9.13 -9.35
N ALA A 149 -9.59 10.03 -9.34
CA ALA A 149 -10.72 9.95 -8.43
C ALA A 149 -11.58 8.71 -8.70
N ALA A 150 -11.84 8.38 -9.97
CA ALA A 150 -12.56 7.17 -10.31
C ALA A 150 -11.86 5.90 -9.82
N GLY A 151 -10.53 5.81 -10.01
CA GLY A 151 -9.76 4.67 -9.52
C GLY A 151 -9.69 4.59 -7.99
N VAL A 152 -9.57 5.72 -7.29
CA VAL A 152 -9.65 5.77 -5.82
C VAL A 152 -10.99 5.21 -5.36
N LEU A 153 -12.10 5.74 -5.88
CA LEU A 153 -13.44 5.29 -5.52
C LEU A 153 -13.72 3.83 -5.90
N ALA A 154 -13.03 3.31 -6.90
CA ALA A 154 -13.19 1.94 -7.38
C ALA A 154 -12.39 0.92 -6.56
N TYR A 155 -11.14 1.24 -6.21
CA TYR A 155 -10.14 0.26 -5.77
C TYR A 155 -9.53 0.54 -4.39
N VAL A 156 -9.72 1.72 -3.80
CA VAL A 156 -9.21 2.02 -2.46
C VAL A 156 -10.26 1.63 -1.42
N TRP A 157 -10.16 0.42 -0.90
CA TRP A 157 -11.06 -0.09 0.15
C TRP A 157 -10.30 -0.61 1.37
N THR A 158 -9.04 -0.23 1.49
CA THR A 158 -8.29 -0.48 2.71
C THR A 158 -8.91 0.30 3.87
N PRO A 159 -8.81 -0.16 5.10
CA PRO A 159 -9.34 0.50 6.27
C PRO A 159 -8.91 1.97 6.36
N GLY A 160 -9.86 2.82 6.76
CA GLY A 160 -9.75 4.28 6.59
C GLY A 160 -10.01 4.78 5.16
N PHE A 161 -10.50 3.94 4.24
CA PHE A 161 -10.79 4.33 2.85
C PHE A 161 -11.73 5.54 2.75
N GLN A 162 -12.60 5.73 3.73
CA GLN A 162 -13.56 6.84 3.77
C GLN A 162 -12.84 8.18 3.65
N LEU A 163 -11.68 8.32 4.31
CA LEU A 163 -10.86 9.53 4.20
C LEU A 163 -10.33 9.72 2.77
N ARG A 164 -9.81 8.65 2.14
CA ARG A 164 -9.31 8.70 0.76
C ARG A 164 -10.40 8.98 -0.26
N HIS A 165 -11.59 8.41 -0.07
CA HIS A 165 -12.76 8.69 -0.88
C HIS A 165 -13.20 10.15 -0.72
N GLN A 166 -13.22 10.67 0.50
CA GLN A 166 -13.57 12.06 0.75
C GLN A 166 -12.55 13.01 0.11
N GLU A 167 -11.24 12.78 0.33
CA GLU A 167 -10.16 13.55 -0.32
C GLU A 167 -10.35 13.60 -1.85
N ALA A 168 -10.66 12.45 -2.48
CA ALA A 168 -10.88 12.40 -3.91
C ALA A 168 -12.12 13.16 -4.37
N LEU A 169 -13.22 13.09 -3.61
CA LEU A 169 -14.45 13.83 -3.90
C LEU A 169 -14.27 15.34 -3.70
N ASP A 170 -13.48 15.77 -2.72
CA ASP A 170 -13.17 17.19 -2.50
C ASP A 170 -12.36 17.78 -3.66
N ILE A 171 -11.35 17.03 -4.15
CA ILE A 171 -10.60 17.42 -5.37
C ILE A 171 -11.52 17.51 -6.57
N VAL A 172 -12.42 16.54 -6.76
CA VAL A 172 -13.42 16.58 -7.85
C VAL A 172 -14.35 17.79 -7.70
N ALA A 173 -14.83 18.08 -6.50
CA ALA A 173 -15.72 19.21 -6.25
C ALA A 173 -15.05 20.55 -6.57
N GLN A 174 -13.74 20.67 -6.28
CA GLN A 174 -12.97 21.84 -6.68
C GLN A 174 -12.79 21.92 -8.21
N ALA A 175 -12.42 20.81 -8.85
CA ALA A 175 -12.33 20.72 -10.31
C ALA A 175 -13.64 21.08 -11.02
N GLU A 176 -14.80 20.67 -10.47
CA GLU A 176 -16.10 21.07 -11.02
C GLU A 176 -16.33 22.58 -10.92
N LYS A 177 -15.91 23.23 -9.83
CA LYS A 177 -16.03 24.69 -9.68
C LYS A 177 -15.15 25.40 -10.70
N ASP A 178 -13.91 24.97 -10.84
CA ASP A 178 -12.94 25.54 -11.77
C ASP A 178 -13.44 25.41 -13.22
N LEU A 179 -13.92 24.24 -13.61
CA LEU A 179 -14.48 24.00 -14.96
C LEU A 179 -15.75 24.80 -15.24
N LYS A 180 -16.62 25.00 -14.25
CA LYS A 180 -17.81 25.87 -14.38
C LYS A 180 -17.43 27.33 -14.59
N GLN A 181 -16.47 27.83 -13.80
CA GLN A 181 -15.97 29.20 -13.93
C GLN A 181 -15.28 29.44 -15.27
N ALA A 182 -14.58 28.43 -15.79
CA ALA A 182 -13.95 28.47 -17.11
C ALA A 182 -14.93 28.24 -18.28
N GLY A 183 -16.22 27.96 -18.01
CA GLY A 183 -17.21 27.69 -19.06
C GLY A 183 -17.01 26.38 -19.83
N ASN A 184 -16.20 25.45 -19.33
CA ASN A 184 -15.87 24.20 -20.02
C ASN A 184 -16.90 23.10 -19.70
N SER A 185 -18.07 23.19 -20.35
CA SER A 185 -19.22 22.31 -20.11
C SER A 185 -18.97 20.84 -20.48
N GLU A 186 -18.20 20.59 -21.54
CA GLU A 186 -17.89 19.23 -22.02
C GLU A 186 -17.01 18.48 -21.01
N GLN A 187 -15.91 19.10 -20.56
CA GLN A 187 -15.02 18.46 -19.60
C GLN A 187 -15.70 18.30 -18.23
N LEU A 188 -16.54 19.25 -17.82
CA LEU A 188 -17.36 19.15 -16.62
C LEU A 188 -18.33 17.94 -16.70
N LYS A 189 -19.02 17.77 -17.82
CA LYS A 189 -19.93 16.64 -18.05
C LYS A 189 -19.19 15.32 -17.99
N LYS A 190 -18.03 15.23 -18.67
CA LYS A 190 -17.16 14.05 -18.66
C LYS A 190 -16.71 13.70 -17.23
N LEU A 191 -16.20 14.67 -16.47
CA LEU A 191 -15.76 14.46 -15.09
C LEU A 191 -16.90 13.90 -14.22
N ARG A 192 -18.08 14.51 -14.31
CA ARG A 192 -19.29 14.07 -13.58
C ARG A 192 -19.70 12.64 -13.92
N MET A 193 -19.73 12.31 -15.21
CA MET A 193 -20.07 10.97 -15.66
C MET A 193 -19.06 9.94 -15.15
N THR A 194 -17.76 10.23 -15.26
CA THR A 194 -16.68 9.35 -14.78
C THR A 194 -16.79 9.08 -13.29
N VAL A 195 -16.95 10.13 -12.46
CA VAL A 195 -17.03 9.99 -11.00
C VAL A 195 -18.33 9.30 -10.58
N THR A 196 -19.46 9.61 -11.23
CA THR A 196 -20.74 8.96 -10.95
C THR A 196 -20.68 7.45 -11.23
N ALA A 197 -20.12 7.05 -12.38
CA ALA A 197 -19.93 5.65 -12.74
C ALA A 197 -19.01 4.92 -11.73
N ALA A 198 -17.97 5.60 -11.25
CA ALA A 198 -17.03 5.06 -10.28
C ALA A 198 -17.59 4.88 -8.86
N ARG A 199 -18.72 5.50 -8.51
CA ARG A 199 -19.41 5.30 -7.22
C ARG A 199 -20.35 4.09 -7.22
N GLN A 200 -20.68 3.56 -8.39
CA GLN A 200 -21.56 2.39 -8.50
C GLN A 200 -20.87 1.13 -7.99
N ARG A 201 -21.63 0.27 -7.32
CA ARG A 201 -21.20 -1.08 -6.91
C ARG A 201 -22.14 -2.10 -7.50
N ASP A 202 -21.60 -3.19 -8.01
CA ASP A 202 -22.44 -4.26 -8.55
C ASP A 202 -23.19 -4.98 -7.44
N LEU A 203 -22.55 -5.13 -6.28
CA LEU A 203 -23.11 -5.83 -5.13
C LEU A 203 -22.62 -5.23 -3.81
N VAL A 204 -23.54 -5.05 -2.88
CA VAL A 204 -23.26 -4.78 -1.46
C VAL A 204 -24.10 -5.74 -0.64
N LEU A 205 -23.47 -6.40 0.33
CA LEU A 205 -24.11 -7.29 1.28
C LEU A 205 -23.91 -6.75 2.68
N LYS A 206 -24.99 -6.64 3.43
CA LYS A 206 -24.95 -6.25 4.83
C LYS A 206 -25.74 -7.23 5.67
N LEU A 207 -25.04 -7.99 6.52
CA LEU A 207 -25.66 -8.81 7.54
C LEU A 207 -25.77 -7.97 8.82
N SER A 208 -26.93 -7.92 9.45
CA SER A 208 -27.13 -7.18 10.69
C SER A 208 -27.94 -8.00 11.68
N TRP A 209 -27.60 -7.87 12.97
CA TRP A 209 -28.26 -8.59 14.05
C TRP A 209 -28.31 -7.73 15.31
N ASN A 210 -29.15 -8.14 16.25
CA ASN A 210 -29.16 -7.54 17.58
C ASN A 210 -28.63 -8.54 18.62
N GLY A 211 -28.02 -8.02 19.68
CA GLY A 211 -27.58 -8.82 20.83
C GLY A 211 -26.10 -8.68 21.14
N THR A 212 -25.61 -9.60 21.96
CA THR A 212 -24.22 -9.64 22.44
C THR A 212 -23.34 -10.56 21.62
N GLY A 213 -23.92 -11.29 20.67
CA GLY A 213 -23.23 -12.28 19.86
C GLY A 213 -22.50 -11.74 18.64
N ASP A 214 -21.91 -12.70 17.94
CA ASP A 214 -21.02 -12.53 16.80
C ASP A 214 -21.49 -13.46 15.67
N LEU A 215 -21.58 -12.90 14.45
CA LEU A 215 -22.00 -13.62 13.25
C LEU A 215 -20.96 -13.43 12.16
N ASP A 216 -20.36 -14.52 11.71
CA ASP A 216 -19.47 -14.52 10.57
C ASP A 216 -20.25 -14.54 9.26
N MET A 217 -19.80 -13.73 8.29
CA MET A 217 -20.26 -13.79 6.91
C MET A 217 -19.13 -14.27 5.98
N LEU A 218 -19.44 -15.25 5.13
CA LEU A 218 -18.59 -15.69 4.04
C LEU A 218 -19.36 -15.65 2.74
N VAL A 219 -18.74 -15.11 1.69
CA VAL A 219 -19.34 -14.93 0.37
C VAL A 219 -18.58 -15.78 -0.61
N GLU A 220 -19.24 -16.82 -1.12
CA GLU A 220 -18.75 -17.59 -2.28
C GLU A 220 -19.28 -16.93 -3.55
N GLU A 221 -18.35 -16.56 -4.44
CA GLU A 221 -18.63 -15.82 -5.66
C GLU A 221 -18.60 -16.76 -6.88
N PRO A 222 -19.11 -16.31 -8.04
CA PRO A 222 -18.96 -17.04 -9.29
C PRO A 222 -17.49 -17.40 -9.56
N LEU A 223 -17.27 -18.54 -10.22
CA LEU A 223 -15.93 -19.12 -10.47
C LEU A 223 -15.19 -19.62 -9.21
N GLY A 224 -15.87 -19.71 -8.07
CA GLY A 224 -15.40 -20.45 -6.89
C GLY A 224 -14.45 -19.67 -5.99
N THR A 225 -14.37 -18.35 -6.13
CA THR A 225 -13.64 -17.51 -5.18
C THR A 225 -14.44 -17.26 -3.91
N VAL A 226 -13.75 -16.96 -2.83
CA VAL A 226 -14.35 -16.73 -1.52
C VAL A 226 -13.85 -15.39 -0.98
N CYS A 227 -14.76 -14.65 -0.36
CA CYS A 227 -14.46 -13.45 0.41
C CYS A 227 -15.02 -13.60 1.83
N SER A 228 -14.19 -13.34 2.82
CA SER A 228 -14.54 -13.45 4.25
C SER A 228 -13.59 -12.58 5.08
N TYR A 229 -13.79 -12.49 6.38
CA TYR A 229 -12.81 -11.87 7.27
C TYR A 229 -11.37 -12.42 7.10
N ALA A 230 -11.21 -13.74 6.93
CA ALA A 230 -9.89 -14.37 6.77
C ALA A 230 -9.25 -14.13 5.38
N GLU A 231 -10.10 -13.94 4.36
CA GLU A 231 -9.73 -13.65 2.98
C GLU A 231 -10.52 -12.41 2.50
N PRO A 232 -10.15 -11.20 2.97
CA PRO A 232 -10.99 -10.01 2.86
C PRO A 232 -10.98 -9.39 1.47
N ILE A 233 -10.15 -9.86 0.55
CA ILE A 233 -10.16 -9.45 -0.84
C ILE A 233 -10.07 -10.70 -1.70
N SER A 234 -11.05 -10.91 -2.56
CA SER A 234 -11.12 -12.06 -3.45
C SER A 234 -10.68 -11.71 -4.87
N GLN A 235 -10.33 -12.74 -5.66
CA GLN A 235 -10.08 -12.56 -7.10
C GLN A 235 -11.37 -12.26 -7.89
N GLY A 236 -12.54 -12.57 -7.31
CA GLY A 236 -13.86 -12.24 -7.84
C GLY A 236 -14.21 -10.76 -7.74
N GLY A 237 -13.41 -9.97 -7.01
CA GLY A 237 -13.60 -8.53 -6.82
C GLY A 237 -14.34 -8.15 -5.55
N GLY A 238 -14.71 -9.14 -4.74
CA GLY A 238 -15.25 -8.97 -3.41
C GLY A 238 -14.25 -8.40 -2.42
N ILE A 239 -14.75 -7.55 -1.53
CA ILE A 239 -14.00 -6.88 -0.47
C ILE A 239 -14.82 -6.92 0.82
N TYR A 240 -14.24 -7.46 1.87
CA TYR A 240 -14.78 -7.49 3.21
C TYR A 240 -14.33 -6.23 3.95
N ILE A 241 -15.26 -5.34 4.29
CA ILE A 241 -14.93 -4.01 4.80
C ILE A 241 -15.29 -3.78 6.27
N HIS A 242 -16.07 -4.69 6.88
CA HIS A 242 -16.44 -4.58 8.27
C HIS A 242 -16.67 -5.95 8.90
N ASP A 243 -16.02 -6.17 10.05
CA ASP A 243 -16.17 -7.30 10.97
C ASP A 243 -16.76 -6.82 12.30
N GLY A 244 -17.99 -7.22 12.58
CA GLY A 244 -18.84 -6.66 13.61
C GLY A 244 -19.13 -7.62 14.75
N TYR A 245 -19.26 -7.09 15.96
CA TYR A 245 -19.62 -7.89 17.14
C TYR A 245 -20.37 -7.06 18.19
N GLY A 246 -21.20 -7.74 18.97
CA GLY A 246 -21.92 -7.15 20.11
C GLY A 246 -21.02 -6.86 21.32
N PRO A 247 -21.51 -6.16 22.36
CA PRO A 247 -22.89 -5.73 22.57
C PRO A 247 -23.22 -4.35 21.96
N ASN A 248 -22.24 -3.64 21.39
CA ASN A 248 -22.50 -2.33 20.79
C ASN A 248 -23.31 -2.51 19.51
N GLN A 249 -24.61 -2.20 19.58
CA GLN A 249 -25.54 -2.43 18.47
C GLN A 249 -25.17 -1.71 17.17
N LYS A 250 -24.42 -0.60 17.25
CA LYS A 250 -23.91 0.11 16.06
C LYS A 250 -22.83 -0.69 15.32
N ASN A 251 -22.20 -1.66 15.98
CA ASN A 251 -21.15 -2.52 15.48
C ASN A 251 -21.66 -3.93 15.11
N CYS A 252 -22.92 -4.28 15.38
CA CYS A 252 -23.47 -5.61 15.10
C CYS A 252 -23.89 -5.75 13.62
N PHE A 253 -22.91 -5.67 12.71
CA PHE A 253 -23.11 -5.94 11.29
C PHE A 253 -21.83 -6.42 10.61
N GLU A 254 -21.98 -7.27 9.61
CA GLU A 254 -20.93 -7.59 8.64
C GLU A 254 -21.20 -6.83 7.35
N GLU A 255 -20.14 -6.41 6.65
CA GLU A 255 -20.29 -5.72 5.38
C GLU A 255 -19.29 -6.20 4.32
N TYR A 256 -19.86 -6.62 3.20
CA TYR A 256 -19.14 -7.01 1.99
C TYR A 256 -19.56 -6.09 0.84
N ILE A 257 -18.59 -5.73 0.01
CA ILE A 257 -18.82 -4.95 -1.20
C ILE A 257 -18.13 -5.63 -2.39
N CYS A 258 -18.70 -5.44 -3.57
CA CYS A 258 -18.10 -5.85 -4.82
C CYS A 258 -18.28 -4.70 -5.82
N PRO A 259 -17.29 -3.81 -5.97
CA PRO A 259 -17.37 -2.72 -6.93
C PRO A 259 -17.64 -3.23 -8.35
N TYR A 260 -16.90 -4.26 -8.78
CA TYR A 260 -17.07 -4.95 -10.05
C TYR A 260 -17.18 -6.45 -9.80
N GLY A 261 -18.42 -6.95 -9.86
CA GLY A 261 -18.74 -8.35 -9.59
C GLY A 261 -18.86 -9.17 -10.86
N LEU A 262 -18.64 -10.47 -10.74
CA LEU A 262 -18.94 -11.44 -11.80
C LEU A 262 -20.45 -11.65 -11.89
N SER A 263 -20.97 -11.83 -13.10
CA SER A 263 -22.35 -12.31 -13.26
C SER A 263 -22.45 -13.76 -12.80
N GLY A 264 -23.56 -14.12 -12.16
CA GLY A 264 -23.84 -15.50 -11.75
C GLY A 264 -24.37 -15.64 -10.33
N ASP A 265 -24.30 -16.86 -9.82
CA ASP A 265 -24.84 -17.20 -8.51
C ASP A 265 -23.80 -16.99 -7.40
N TYR A 266 -24.23 -16.29 -6.37
CA TYR A 266 -23.49 -16.05 -5.15
C TYR A 266 -24.10 -16.86 -4.01
N ARG A 267 -23.28 -17.27 -3.07
CA ARG A 267 -23.72 -17.97 -1.84
C ARG A 267 -23.17 -17.22 -0.64
N VAL A 268 -24.06 -16.77 0.24
CA VAL A 268 -23.70 -16.18 1.53
C VAL A 268 -23.88 -17.25 2.58
N ARG A 269 -22.80 -17.54 3.31
CA ARG A 269 -22.79 -18.46 4.45
C ARG A 269 -22.69 -17.61 5.71
N VAL A 270 -23.66 -17.79 6.60
CA VAL A 270 -23.74 -17.09 7.88
C VAL A 270 -23.57 -18.11 8.99
N ARG A 271 -22.60 -17.88 9.88
CA ARG A 271 -22.32 -18.77 11.01
C ARG A 271 -22.44 -18.02 12.32
N HIS A 272 -22.94 -18.70 13.34
CA HIS A 272 -22.99 -18.16 14.70
C HIS A 272 -21.71 -18.55 15.44
N GLU A 273 -20.82 -17.59 15.67
CA GLU A 273 -19.51 -17.85 16.30
C GLU A 273 -19.60 -17.84 17.84
N GLY A 274 -20.43 -16.95 18.40
CA GLY A 274 -20.59 -16.88 19.85
C GLY A 274 -21.61 -15.87 20.35
N GLY A 275 -21.85 -15.86 21.66
CA GLY A 275 -22.77 -14.95 22.35
C GLY A 275 -24.24 -15.13 21.98
N SER A 276 -25.08 -14.15 22.33
CA SER A 276 -26.54 -14.24 22.13
C SER A 276 -27.00 -13.36 20.96
N ILE A 277 -27.73 -13.97 20.03
CA ILE A 277 -28.45 -13.26 18.96
C ILE A 277 -29.92 -13.16 19.34
N VAL A 278 -30.43 -11.94 19.42
CA VAL A 278 -31.82 -11.67 19.83
C VAL A 278 -32.79 -12.38 18.89
N GLY A 279 -33.63 -13.24 19.46
CA GLY A 279 -34.63 -14.01 18.72
C GLY A 279 -34.06 -15.00 17.72
N LYS A 280 -32.76 -15.33 17.79
CA LYS A 280 -32.05 -16.17 16.80
C LYS A 280 -32.28 -15.70 15.36
N ARG A 281 -32.32 -14.37 15.17
CA ARG A 281 -32.61 -13.76 13.88
C ARG A 281 -31.57 -12.73 13.49
N ALA A 282 -31.23 -12.74 12.21
CA ALA A 282 -30.45 -11.71 11.55
C ALA A 282 -31.19 -11.21 10.32
N THR A 283 -30.74 -10.09 9.75
CA THR A 283 -31.24 -9.58 8.46
C THR A 283 -30.08 -9.45 7.50
N LEU A 284 -30.16 -10.17 6.38
CA LEU A 284 -29.26 -9.99 5.26
C LEU A 284 -29.88 -9.01 4.26
N THR A 285 -29.22 -7.89 4.04
CA THR A 285 -29.57 -6.92 3.00
C THR A 285 -28.68 -7.15 1.79
N ILE A 286 -29.28 -7.47 0.65
CA ILE A 286 -28.63 -7.64 -0.64
C ILE A 286 -28.97 -6.41 -1.48
N ILE A 287 -27.96 -5.61 -1.82
CA ILE A 287 -28.10 -4.46 -2.71
C ILE A 287 -27.36 -4.75 -4.01
N ARG A 288 -28.09 -4.84 -5.11
CA ARG A 288 -27.51 -4.95 -6.46
C ARG A 288 -27.47 -3.58 -7.12
N TYR A 289 -26.41 -3.32 -7.88
CA TYR A 289 -26.24 -2.09 -8.66
C TYR A 289 -26.38 -0.83 -7.80
N HIS A 290 -25.83 -0.87 -6.58
CA HIS A 290 -25.87 0.22 -5.62
C HIS A 290 -25.31 1.52 -6.23
N GLY A 291 -26.05 2.61 -6.08
CA GLY A 291 -25.69 3.93 -6.62
C GLY A 291 -25.96 4.11 -8.12
N GLY A 292 -26.60 3.13 -8.78
CA GLY A 292 -27.04 3.23 -10.17
C GLY A 292 -28.56 3.30 -10.31
N GLU A 293 -29.03 3.58 -11.53
CA GLU A 293 -30.48 3.68 -11.84
C GLU A 293 -31.23 2.35 -11.65
N LYS A 294 -30.51 1.23 -11.76
CA LYS A 294 -31.06 -0.13 -11.62
C LYS A 294 -30.90 -0.70 -10.22
N GLN A 295 -30.67 0.15 -9.22
CA GLN A 295 -30.47 -0.30 -7.85
C GLN A 295 -31.64 -1.16 -7.37
N GLN A 296 -31.34 -2.33 -6.81
CA GLN A 296 -32.31 -3.23 -6.22
C GLN A 296 -31.90 -3.55 -4.79
N VAL A 297 -32.82 -3.37 -3.85
CA VAL A 297 -32.60 -3.70 -2.44
C VAL A 297 -33.52 -4.84 -2.06
N HIS A 298 -32.95 -5.92 -1.54
CA HIS A 298 -33.70 -7.06 -1.02
C HIS A 298 -33.27 -7.33 0.43
N LYS A 299 -34.21 -7.32 1.36
CA LYS A 299 -33.97 -7.59 2.78
C LYS A 299 -34.55 -8.95 3.12
N MET A 300 -33.72 -9.86 3.60
CA MET A 300 -34.09 -11.23 3.93
C MET A 300 -33.91 -11.45 5.44
N PRO A 301 -34.97 -11.75 6.19
CA PRO A 301 -34.83 -12.24 7.55
C PRO A 301 -34.24 -13.65 7.51
N LEU A 302 -33.22 -13.89 8.34
CA LEU A 302 -32.57 -15.18 8.51
C LEU A 302 -32.92 -15.74 9.90
N VAL A 303 -33.24 -17.03 9.95
CA VAL A 303 -33.44 -17.78 11.19
C VAL A 303 -32.20 -18.63 11.43
N LEU A 304 -31.58 -18.47 12.60
CA LEU A 304 -30.30 -19.07 12.97
C LEU A 304 -30.51 -20.33 13.82
N GLU A 305 -31.16 -21.34 13.23
CA GLU A 305 -31.41 -22.63 13.90
C GLU A 305 -30.28 -23.65 13.68
N GLN A 306 -29.57 -23.53 12.57
CA GLN A 306 -28.46 -24.40 12.19
C GLN A 306 -27.13 -23.71 12.53
N GLU A 307 -26.05 -24.48 12.68
CA GLU A 307 -24.70 -23.92 12.84
C GLU A 307 -24.33 -22.99 11.69
N GLU A 308 -24.82 -23.29 10.48
CA GLU A 308 -24.59 -22.51 9.28
C GLU A 308 -25.89 -22.32 8.50
N THR A 309 -26.17 -21.07 8.13
CA THR A 309 -27.28 -20.69 7.24
C THR A 309 -26.73 -20.27 5.89
N VAL A 310 -27.23 -20.87 4.80
CA VAL A 310 -26.78 -20.56 3.44
C VAL A 310 -27.88 -19.86 2.64
N VAL A 311 -27.58 -18.66 2.13
CA VAL A 311 -28.46 -17.90 1.24
C VAL A 311 -27.87 -17.88 -0.15
N ARG A 312 -28.68 -18.23 -1.16
CA ARG A 312 -28.29 -18.20 -2.57
C ARG A 312 -29.01 -17.08 -3.29
N PHE A 313 -28.29 -16.33 -4.11
CA PHE A 313 -28.90 -15.30 -4.95
C PHE A 313 -28.08 -15.09 -6.23
N ASN A 314 -28.75 -14.63 -7.28
CA ASN A 314 -28.09 -14.32 -8.55
C ASN A 314 -27.75 -12.83 -8.67
N LEU A 315 -26.61 -12.49 -9.27
CA LEU A 315 -26.29 -11.18 -9.82
C LEU A 315 -26.32 -11.27 -11.36
N PRO A 316 -27.38 -10.76 -12.02
CA PRO A 316 -27.57 -11.01 -13.46
C PRO A 316 -26.54 -10.34 -14.39
N ARG A 317 -26.02 -9.17 -14.03
CA ARG A 317 -25.19 -8.32 -14.91
C ARG A 317 -24.03 -7.67 -14.15
N GLY A 318 -23.12 -8.51 -13.66
CA GLY A 318 -21.85 -8.05 -13.12
C GLY A 318 -20.95 -7.41 -14.20
N ARG A 319 -20.17 -6.39 -13.83
CA ARG A 319 -19.26 -5.67 -14.73
C ARG A 319 -17.87 -6.31 -14.86
N ARG A 320 -17.57 -7.35 -14.06
CA ARG A 320 -16.32 -8.10 -14.16
C ARG A 320 -16.48 -9.28 -15.10
N GLU A 321 -15.50 -9.47 -15.97
CA GLU A 321 -15.47 -10.57 -16.95
C GLU A 321 -14.55 -11.72 -16.53
N LYS A 322 -13.46 -11.41 -15.80
CA LYS A 322 -12.44 -12.38 -15.39
C LYS A 322 -11.94 -12.17 -13.96
N LEU A 323 -11.40 -13.23 -13.38
CA LEU A 323 -10.69 -13.17 -12.10
C LEU A 323 -9.48 -12.22 -12.21
N SER A 324 -9.24 -11.44 -11.16
CA SER A 324 -8.01 -10.64 -11.08
C SER A 324 -6.84 -11.53 -10.68
N GLU A 325 -5.62 -11.00 -10.87
CA GLU A 325 -4.44 -11.53 -10.18
C GLU A 325 -4.70 -11.59 -8.67
N LYS A 326 -4.06 -12.55 -7.97
CA LYS A 326 -4.20 -12.66 -6.52
C LYS A 326 -3.83 -11.32 -5.89
N PRO A 327 -4.73 -10.68 -5.13
CA PRO A 327 -4.44 -9.40 -4.49
C PRO A 327 -3.18 -9.55 -3.64
N HIS A 328 -2.24 -8.60 -3.76
CA HIS A 328 -1.16 -8.49 -2.80
C HIS A 328 -1.74 -7.86 -1.53
N ILE A 329 -2.15 -8.69 -0.59
CA ILE A 329 -2.75 -8.24 0.67
C ILE A 329 -1.61 -7.88 1.62
N ASP A 330 -1.50 -6.59 1.95
CA ASP A 330 -0.79 -6.12 3.13
C ASP A 330 -1.74 -6.34 4.34
N ARG A 331 -1.50 -7.40 5.11
CA ARG A 331 -2.42 -7.92 6.13
C ARG A 331 -2.29 -7.16 7.45
N THR A 332 -2.90 -6.00 7.60
CA THR A 332 -3.16 -5.46 8.97
C THR A 332 -4.42 -4.70 9.23
N ALA A 333 -5.05 -4.13 8.23
CA ALA A 333 -5.88 -3.00 8.57
C ALA A 333 -7.29 -3.39 9.09
N LEU A 334 -7.66 -4.68 9.10
CA LEU A 334 -8.98 -5.16 9.56
C LEU A 334 -9.04 -5.55 11.04
N GLU A 335 -8.06 -5.15 11.86
CA GLU A 335 -8.20 -5.21 13.31
C GLU A 335 -8.97 -3.96 13.80
N PRO A 336 -10.24 -4.05 14.23
CA PRO A 336 -10.78 -3.03 15.09
C PRO A 336 -9.99 -3.03 16.40
N ALA A 337 -9.52 -1.86 16.82
CA ALA A 337 -8.95 -1.64 18.14
C ALA A 337 -9.89 -2.23 19.21
N GLY A 338 -9.57 -3.41 19.75
CA GLY A 338 -10.45 -4.03 20.76
C GLY A 338 -10.39 -5.53 20.94
N ARG A 339 -9.71 -6.32 20.08
CA ARG A 339 -9.59 -7.77 20.33
C ARG A 339 -8.53 -8.06 21.38
N LYS A 340 -8.83 -7.77 22.66
CA LYS A 340 -8.12 -8.38 23.79
C LYS A 340 -8.49 -9.86 23.80
N THR A 341 -7.81 -10.66 22.99
CA THR A 341 -7.69 -12.09 23.31
C THR A 341 -6.94 -12.15 24.64
N SER A 342 -7.67 -12.43 25.72
CA SER A 342 -7.09 -12.71 27.02
C SER A 342 -6.33 -14.03 26.94
N ARG A 343 -5.10 -13.97 26.42
CA ARG A 343 -4.02 -14.89 26.72
C ARG A 343 -2.92 -14.05 27.34
N ILE A 344 -2.97 -13.90 28.67
CA ILE A 344 -1.83 -13.44 29.45
C ILE A 344 -0.72 -14.48 29.26
N PRO A 345 0.38 -14.22 28.54
CA PRO A 345 1.55 -15.04 28.65
C PRO A 345 2.18 -14.63 29.98
N ARG A 346 2.14 -15.51 30.99
CA ARG A 346 2.99 -15.36 32.17
C ARG A 346 4.42 -15.21 31.67
N ILE A 347 4.97 -14.00 31.77
CA ILE A 347 6.38 -13.72 31.48
C ILE A 347 7.19 -14.53 32.49
N ARG A 348 7.73 -15.66 32.03
CA ARG A 348 8.80 -16.36 32.73
C ARG A 348 10.09 -15.58 32.48
N ASP A 349 10.55 -14.98 33.56
CA ASP A 349 11.94 -14.70 33.94
C ASP A 349 12.96 -14.65 32.79
N THR A 350 13.47 -13.45 32.51
CA THR A 350 14.48 -13.21 31.47
C THR A 350 15.84 -13.73 31.93
N GLY A 351 16.11 -15.00 31.61
CA GLY A 351 17.42 -15.61 31.76
C GLY A 351 18.53 -14.90 30.95
N ALA A 352 19.77 -15.37 31.14
CA ALA A 352 21.01 -14.77 30.62
C ALA A 352 21.03 -14.43 29.11
N ALA A 353 20.16 -15.04 28.29
CA ALA A 353 19.99 -14.72 26.88
C ALA A 353 19.39 -13.32 26.63
N GLY A 354 18.43 -12.88 27.45
CA GLY A 354 17.81 -11.55 27.34
C GLY A 354 18.79 -10.42 27.66
N ARG A 355 19.66 -10.62 28.66
CA ARG A 355 20.72 -9.66 29.03
C ARG A 355 21.84 -9.58 27.97
N ARG A 356 22.12 -10.67 27.25
CA ARG A 356 23.06 -10.67 26.12
C ARG A 356 22.50 -9.94 24.89
N ALA A 357 21.22 -10.11 24.60
CA ALA A 357 20.54 -9.40 23.52
C ALA A 357 20.44 -7.88 23.78
N ALA A 358 20.18 -7.48 25.03
CA ALA A 358 20.20 -6.06 25.41
C ALA A 358 21.60 -5.43 25.32
N ARG A 359 22.65 -6.17 25.70
CA ARG A 359 24.05 -5.72 25.57
C ARG A 359 24.50 -5.65 24.11
N SER A 360 24.15 -6.62 23.27
CA SER A 360 24.50 -6.57 21.83
C SER A 360 23.76 -5.45 21.09
N TYR A 361 22.53 -5.13 21.50
CA TYR A 361 21.77 -4.00 21.00
C TYR A 361 22.33 -2.63 21.46
N ALA A 362 22.79 -2.53 22.70
CA ALA A 362 23.46 -1.32 23.19
C ALA A 362 24.85 -1.10 22.53
N GLN A 363 25.56 -2.19 22.24
CA GLN A 363 26.88 -2.17 21.60
C GLN A 363 26.78 -1.87 20.09
N SER A 364 25.69 -2.25 19.43
CA SER A 364 25.42 -1.88 18.03
C SER A 364 25.09 -0.39 17.83
N ARG A 365 24.59 0.31 18.86
CA ARG A 365 24.42 1.78 18.84
C ARG A 365 25.72 2.55 18.97
N ARG A 366 26.74 2.02 19.66
CA ARG A 366 28.05 2.69 19.79
C ARG A 366 28.87 2.70 18.49
N ASN A 367 28.57 1.80 17.55
CA ASN A 367 29.22 1.73 16.23
C ASN A 367 28.49 2.48 15.11
N ARG A 368 27.48 3.30 15.44
CA ARG A 368 26.79 4.17 14.46
C ARG A 368 26.77 5.61 14.95
N VAL A 369 27.93 6.23 14.97
CA VAL A 369 28.06 7.69 15.03
C VAL A 369 28.51 8.15 13.64
N GLY A 370 27.68 8.98 12.98
CA GLY A 370 28.06 9.68 11.74
C GLY A 370 27.21 9.38 10.50
N ALA A 371 25.89 9.55 10.58
CA ALA A 371 25.03 9.65 9.38
C ALA A 371 24.23 10.96 9.46
N VAL A 372 24.77 12.03 8.90
CA VAL A 372 24.02 13.24 8.55
C VAL A 372 23.89 13.25 7.03
N GLY A 373 22.68 12.93 6.57
CA GLY A 373 22.31 12.68 5.18
C GLY A 373 21.38 11.47 5.11
N PHE A 374 20.08 11.68 5.33
CA PHE A 374 19.10 10.60 5.16
C PHE A 374 18.79 10.46 3.68
N THR A 375 19.19 9.35 3.08
CA THR A 375 18.60 8.87 1.83
C THR A 375 17.16 8.45 2.16
N PRO A 376 16.10 9.11 1.64
CA PRO A 376 14.77 8.58 1.82
C PRO A 376 14.66 7.35 0.93
N VAL A 377 14.75 6.18 1.55
CA VAL A 377 14.36 4.93 0.92
C VAL A 377 12.84 4.90 0.96
N VAL A 378 12.20 5.08 -0.20
CA VAL A 378 10.77 4.83 -0.32
C VAL A 378 10.58 3.32 -0.19
N GLN A 379 10.18 2.87 0.98
CA GLN A 379 9.81 1.48 1.26
C GLN A 379 8.31 1.42 1.50
N PHE A 380 7.65 0.45 0.89
CA PHE A 380 6.35 0.00 1.40
C PHE A 380 6.66 -0.84 2.64
N ILE A 381 6.29 -0.33 3.81
CA ILE A 381 6.45 -1.08 5.06
C ILE A 381 5.20 -1.94 5.18
N PRO A 382 5.34 -3.28 5.08
CA PRO A 382 4.21 -4.16 5.28
C PRO A 382 3.88 -4.13 6.78
N GLU A 383 2.72 -3.60 7.11
CA GLU A 383 2.20 -3.68 8.45
C GLU A 383 1.46 -5.02 8.55
N GLY A 384 1.84 -5.87 9.49
CA GLY A 384 1.00 -6.98 9.95
C GLY A 384 1.53 -8.38 9.97
N VAL A 385 0.62 -9.35 9.95
CA VAL A 385 0.94 -10.77 10.13
C VAL A 385 1.05 -11.46 8.78
N PHE A 386 2.27 -11.74 8.36
CA PHE A 386 2.59 -12.55 7.19
C PHE A 386 2.73 -13.99 7.64
N LEU A 387 2.19 -14.94 6.90
CA LEU A 387 2.30 -16.37 7.20
C LEU A 387 2.74 -17.07 5.92
N SER A 388 4.00 -17.49 5.86
CA SER A 388 4.48 -18.37 4.78
C SER A 388 4.45 -19.81 5.26
N GLY A 389 4.02 -20.75 4.42
CA GLY A 389 4.01 -22.15 4.80
C GLY A 389 4.28 -23.09 3.64
N THR A 390 4.97 -24.19 3.92
CA THR A 390 5.21 -25.28 2.98
C THR A 390 4.55 -26.55 3.51
N ALA A 391 3.84 -27.25 2.64
CA ALA A 391 3.23 -28.53 2.95
C ALA A 391 3.96 -29.63 2.18
N VAL A 392 4.44 -30.64 2.88
CA VAL A 392 5.01 -31.86 2.29
C VAL A 392 4.09 -33.03 2.63
N ILE A 393 3.57 -33.67 1.58
CA ILE A 393 2.71 -34.86 1.69
C ILE A 393 3.62 -36.08 1.78
N SER A 394 3.39 -36.97 2.74
CA SER A 394 4.13 -38.23 2.84
C SER A 394 3.92 -39.09 1.58
N ALA A 395 4.90 -39.91 1.23
CA ALA A 395 4.85 -40.73 0.00
C ALA A 395 3.63 -41.68 -0.04
N ASP A 396 3.11 -42.07 1.11
CA ASP A 396 1.90 -42.89 1.28
C ASP A 396 0.59 -42.08 1.33
N ARG A 397 0.64 -40.76 1.17
CA ARG A 397 -0.48 -39.79 1.24
C ARG A 397 -1.27 -39.80 2.56
N ARG A 398 -0.75 -40.41 3.61
CA ARG A 398 -1.46 -40.51 4.91
C ARG A 398 -1.20 -39.32 5.82
N TYR A 399 -0.14 -38.56 5.60
CA TYR A 399 0.24 -37.42 6.42
C TYR A 399 0.61 -36.22 5.58
N VAL A 400 0.22 -35.03 6.06
CA VAL A 400 0.68 -33.75 5.53
C VAL A 400 1.44 -33.05 6.64
N ARG A 401 2.74 -32.81 6.44
CA ARG A 401 3.53 -31.95 7.33
C ARG A 401 3.46 -30.53 6.80
N VAL A 402 2.92 -29.63 7.60
CA VAL A 402 2.84 -28.20 7.28
C VAL A 402 3.84 -27.46 8.16
N SER A 403 4.85 -26.86 7.55
CA SER A 403 5.77 -25.95 8.20
C SER A 403 5.28 -24.53 7.94
N MET A 404 4.98 -23.77 8.99
CA MET A 404 4.46 -22.41 8.89
C MET A 404 5.40 -21.44 9.61
N THR A 405 5.72 -20.31 8.97
CA THR A 405 6.57 -19.25 9.51
C THR A 405 5.77 -17.95 9.52
N PRO A 406 5.16 -17.58 10.67
CA PRO A 406 4.54 -16.28 10.80
C PRO A 406 5.59 -15.18 11.05
N VAL A 407 5.40 -14.02 10.44
CA VAL A 407 6.13 -12.76 10.69
C VAL A 407 5.11 -11.71 11.10
N PHE A 408 5.29 -11.08 12.26
CA PHE A 408 4.39 -10.04 12.77
C PHE A 408 5.11 -8.68 12.72
N ASN A 409 4.63 -7.76 11.89
CA ASN A 409 5.06 -6.36 11.83
C ASN A 409 3.92 -5.47 12.36
N THR A 410 4.20 -4.48 13.21
CA THR A 410 3.20 -3.49 13.63
C THR A 410 3.84 -2.11 13.61
N ILE A 411 3.23 -1.14 12.93
CA ILE A 411 3.71 0.24 12.88
C ILE A 411 3.04 0.96 14.04
N THR A 412 3.74 1.03 15.16
CA THR A 412 3.19 1.60 16.40
C THR A 412 3.01 3.11 16.34
N ASP A 413 3.85 3.82 15.58
CA ASP A 413 3.73 5.27 15.36
C ASP A 413 4.61 5.72 14.18
N VAL A 414 4.24 6.82 13.52
CA VAL A 414 5.02 7.41 12.41
C VAL A 414 5.46 8.82 12.79
N PHE A 415 6.69 8.94 13.27
CA PHE A 415 7.28 10.24 13.58
C PHE A 415 7.96 10.84 12.35
N THR A 416 7.50 12.02 11.93
CA THR A 416 8.24 12.84 10.98
C THR A 416 9.16 13.76 11.78
N PHE A 417 10.45 13.45 11.81
CA PHE A 417 11.46 14.36 12.36
C PHE A 417 12.38 14.81 11.24
N THR A 418 12.53 16.12 11.10
CA THR A 418 13.56 16.72 10.26
C THR A 418 14.84 16.75 11.09
N PHE A 419 15.92 16.17 10.57
CA PHE A 419 17.25 16.47 11.11
C PHE A 419 17.61 17.88 10.64
N GLN A 420 17.28 18.88 11.45
CA GLN A 420 17.97 20.15 11.35
C GLN A 420 19.44 19.85 11.65
N GLY A 421 20.33 20.16 10.70
CA GLY A 421 21.76 19.90 10.86
C GLY A 421 22.31 20.53 12.15
N PRO A 422 23.46 20.07 12.65
CA PRO A 422 24.06 20.61 13.87
C PRO A 422 24.48 22.06 13.60
N GLY A 423 23.63 23.02 13.95
CA GLY A 423 23.89 24.44 13.67
C GLY A 423 22.77 25.43 13.97
N ALA A 424 21.67 25.06 14.63
CA ALA A 424 20.69 26.03 15.11
C ALA A 424 20.34 25.73 16.57
N GLY A 425 20.47 26.76 17.40
CA GLY A 425 20.53 26.70 18.85
C GLY A 425 19.32 26.07 19.53
N THR A 426 19.61 25.53 20.70
CA THR A 426 18.70 25.17 21.79
C THR A 426 17.46 26.06 21.86
N GLN A 427 16.32 25.52 21.44
CA GLN A 427 15.02 25.94 21.93
C GLN A 427 14.62 24.95 23.02
N THR A 428 14.95 25.30 24.26
CA THR A 428 14.34 24.74 25.46
C THR A 428 12.85 25.11 25.42
N ASN A 429 11.97 24.11 25.44
CA ASN A 429 10.58 24.34 25.83
C ASN A 429 10.33 23.74 27.22
N PRO A 430 9.49 24.38 28.04
CA PRO A 430 9.45 24.19 29.49
C PRO A 430 8.33 23.25 29.93
N GLY A 431 8.58 22.56 31.04
CA GLY A 431 7.55 22.11 31.98
C GLY A 431 7.03 20.69 31.80
N VAL A 432 7.48 19.78 32.66
CA VAL A 432 6.56 18.98 33.50
C VAL A 432 7.25 18.78 34.86
N GLN A 433 6.69 19.45 35.85
CA GLN A 433 6.93 19.32 37.27
C GLN A 433 6.27 18.02 37.78
N GLY A 434 6.99 17.26 38.60
CA GLY A 434 6.47 16.16 39.42
C GLY A 434 7.64 15.61 40.24
N GLY A 435 7.70 15.71 41.57
CA GLY A 435 6.62 15.58 42.55
C GLY A 435 6.55 14.11 42.96
N GLY A 436 7.17 13.76 44.09
CA GLY A 436 7.05 12.42 44.69
C GLY A 436 8.24 12.01 45.55
N GLY A 437 8.13 12.23 46.86
CA GLY A 437 9.02 11.66 47.87
C GLY A 437 8.68 10.19 48.19
N GLY A 438 9.53 9.57 49.01
CA GLY A 438 9.27 8.27 49.61
C GLY A 438 10.54 7.56 50.08
N ASN A 439 10.87 7.80 51.35
CA ASN A 439 11.85 7.16 52.25
C ASN A 439 13.32 7.04 51.85
#